data_AF-A0A932QN62-F1
#
_entry.id   AF-A0A932QN62-F1
#
_cell.length_a   1.000
_cell.length_b   1.000
_cell.length_c   1.000
_cell.angle_alpha   90.00
_cell.angle_beta   90.00
_cell.angle_gamma   90.00
#
_symmetry.space_group_name_H-M   'P 1'
#
loop_
_entity.id
_entity.type
_entity.pdbx_description
1 polymer ?
#
loop_
_entity_poly.entity_id
_entity_poly.type
_entity_poly.pdbx_seq_one_letter_code
_entity_poly.pdbx_strand_id
1 'polypeptide(L)'
;MDVAVKRAFNAACRLLAVRDRSVFEVRSALEKKRFDQKAVEGAVTALEERKLLDDRRFAKMFAESIVRNKKAGPRYIAAALVRKGIERDEAEGAANAAAADPQTQEASVTAPSSARSSTSSFTACPGGSPWCGRARNAPRAARR
;
A
#
# COMPACT_ATOMS: atom_id res chain seq x y z
N MET A 1 15.93 -21.12 -20.97
CA MET A 1 14.74 -20.29 -20.64
C MET A 1 13.64 -20.57 -21.64
N ASP A 2 12.52 -21.14 -21.18
CA ASP A 2 11.32 -21.39 -21.99
C ASP A 2 10.73 -20.13 -22.62
N VAL A 3 10.01 -20.29 -23.74
CA VAL A 3 9.35 -19.18 -24.46
C VAL A 3 8.34 -18.47 -23.56
N ALA A 4 7.61 -19.23 -22.73
CA ALA A 4 6.66 -18.67 -21.76
C ALA A 4 7.37 -17.83 -20.68
N VAL A 5 8.47 -18.34 -20.11
CA VAL A 5 9.30 -17.62 -19.14
C VAL A 5 9.84 -16.33 -19.73
N LYS A 6 10.34 -16.37 -20.97
CA LYS A 6 10.88 -15.19 -21.67
C LYS A 6 9.80 -14.11 -21.91
N ARG A 7 8.56 -14.52 -22.22
CA ARG A 7 7.42 -13.60 -22.35
C ARG A 7 7.03 -12.98 -21.02
N ALA A 8 6.97 -13.77 -19.94
CA ALA A 8 6.70 -13.29 -18.59
C ALA A 8 7.79 -12.31 -18.11
N PHE A 9 9.07 -12.64 -18.33
CA PHE A 9 10.21 -11.77 -18.02
C PHE A 9 10.10 -10.42 -18.74
N ASN A 10 9.89 -10.41 -20.05
CA ASN A 10 9.73 -9.16 -20.81
C ASN A 10 8.53 -8.34 -20.32
N ALA A 11 7.43 -9.01 -19.97
CA ALA A 11 6.25 -8.36 -19.43
C ALA A 11 6.50 -7.73 -18.04
N ALA A 12 7.31 -8.39 -17.20
CA ALA A 12 7.73 -7.87 -15.91
C ALA A 12 8.70 -6.69 -16.05
N CYS A 13 9.70 -6.78 -16.94
CA CYS A 13 10.60 -5.66 -17.23
C CYS A 13 9.86 -4.41 -17.67
N ARG A 14 8.81 -4.54 -18.51
CA ARG A 14 7.95 -3.41 -18.89
C ARG A 14 7.19 -2.80 -17.71
N LEU A 15 6.80 -3.61 -16.72
CA LEU A 15 6.14 -3.11 -15.52
C LEU A 15 7.11 -2.37 -14.60
N LEU A 16 8.33 -2.89 -14.46
CA LEU A 16 9.42 -2.28 -13.67
C LEU A 16 9.93 -0.99 -14.30
N ALA A 17 9.98 -0.90 -15.63
CA ALA A 17 10.41 0.30 -16.35
C ALA A 17 9.51 1.52 -16.08
N VAL A 18 8.24 1.31 -15.73
CA VAL A 18 7.31 2.41 -15.41
C VAL A 18 7.46 2.86 -13.95
N ARG A 19 7.62 1.91 -13.03
CA ARG A 19 7.74 2.17 -11.60
C ARG A 19 8.29 0.93 -10.90
N ASP A 20 9.08 1.13 -9.85
CA ASP A 20 9.48 0.06 -8.94
C ASP A 20 8.26 -0.63 -8.32
N ARG A 21 8.33 -1.96 -8.26
CA ARG A 21 7.29 -2.84 -7.70
C ARG A 21 7.93 -3.92 -6.84
N SER A 22 7.17 -4.43 -5.86
CA SER A 22 7.59 -5.60 -5.07
C SER A 22 7.45 -6.90 -5.87
N VAL A 23 8.13 -7.94 -5.41
CA VAL A 23 8.02 -9.30 -5.98
C VAL A 23 6.56 -9.75 -6.06
N PHE A 24 5.79 -9.50 -4.99
CA PHE A 24 4.38 -9.86 -4.93
C PHE A 24 3.51 -9.12 -5.95
N GLU A 25 3.76 -7.83 -6.18
CA GLU A 25 3.06 -7.06 -7.22
C GLU A 25 3.38 -7.58 -8.62
N VAL A 26 4.63 -7.97 -8.88
CA VAL A 26 5.03 -8.58 -10.16
C VAL A 26 4.36 -9.93 -10.35
N ARG A 27 4.35 -10.81 -9.35
CA ARG A 27 3.64 -12.10 -9.39
C ARG A 27 2.16 -11.90 -9.71
N SER A 28 1.48 -11.06 -8.92
CA SER A 28 0.06 -10.74 -9.12
C SER A 28 -0.23 -10.15 -10.51
N ALA A 29 0.67 -9.32 -11.05
CA ALA A 29 0.51 -8.73 -12.37
C ALA A 29 0.71 -9.74 -13.50
N LEU A 30 1.61 -10.72 -13.32
CA LEU A 30 1.83 -11.80 -14.29
C LEU A 30 0.68 -12.83 -14.24
N GLU A 31 0.16 -13.16 -13.06
CA GLU A 31 -1.03 -14.01 -12.90
C GLU A 31 -2.26 -13.39 -13.58
N LYS A 32 -2.47 -12.08 -13.42
CA LYS A 32 -3.54 -11.34 -14.13
C LYS A 32 -3.41 -11.42 -15.65
N LYS A 33 -2.19 -11.56 -16.17
CA LYS A 33 -1.91 -11.73 -17.60
C LYS A 33 -2.06 -13.19 -18.07
N ARG A 34 -2.55 -14.10 -17.21
CA ARG A 34 -2.80 -15.53 -17.51
C ARG A 34 -1.53 -16.31 -17.85
N PHE A 35 -0.38 -15.96 -17.28
CA PHE A 35 0.82 -16.78 -17.39
C PHE A 35 0.74 -17.99 -16.46
N ASP A 36 1.38 -19.09 -16.87
CA ASP A 36 1.48 -20.30 -16.06
C ASP A 36 2.38 -20.08 -14.83
N GLN A 37 2.06 -20.74 -13.72
CA GLN A 37 2.75 -20.52 -12.44
C GLN A 37 4.24 -20.85 -12.54
N LYS A 38 4.61 -21.91 -13.28
CA LYS A 38 6.02 -22.26 -13.55
C LYS A 38 6.75 -21.16 -14.33
N ALA A 39 6.06 -20.52 -15.27
CA ALA A 39 6.62 -19.43 -16.05
C ALA A 39 6.80 -18.14 -15.22
N VAL A 40 5.87 -17.89 -14.27
CA VAL A 40 5.96 -16.77 -13.33
C VAL A 40 7.15 -16.96 -12.40
N GLU A 41 7.28 -18.14 -11.78
CA GLU A 41 8.40 -18.45 -10.89
C GLU A 41 9.74 -18.32 -11.60
N GLY A 42 9.90 -18.92 -12.79
CA GLY A 42 11.13 -18.79 -13.57
C GLY A 42 11.46 -17.36 -13.98
N ALA A 43 10.45 -16.52 -14.22
CA ALA A 43 10.66 -15.11 -14.52
C ALA A 43 11.06 -14.32 -13.26
N VAL A 44 10.47 -14.61 -12.11
CA VAL A 44 10.80 -13.98 -10.83
C VAL A 44 12.23 -14.32 -10.42
N THR A 45 12.63 -15.59 -10.47
CA THR A 45 14.01 -16.01 -10.16
C THR A 45 15.02 -15.29 -11.04
N ALA A 46 14.74 -15.19 -12.35
CA ALA A 46 15.63 -14.48 -13.28
C ALA A 46 15.72 -12.96 -13.02
N LEU A 47 14.67 -12.36 -12.45
CA LEU A 47 14.67 -10.94 -12.05
C LEU A 47 15.45 -10.73 -10.74
N GLU A 48 15.32 -11.66 -9.80
CA GLU A 48 16.09 -11.69 -8.54
C GLU A 48 17.58 -11.90 -8.79
N GLU A 49 17.96 -12.85 -9.66
CA GLU A 49 19.36 -13.08 -10.08
C GLU A 49 20.01 -11.82 -10.67
N ARG A 50 19.22 -11.03 -11.40
CA ARG A 50 19.66 -9.77 -12.02
C ARG A 50 19.55 -8.57 -11.07
N LYS A 51 19.12 -8.78 -9.82
CA LYS A 51 18.88 -7.73 -8.81
C LYS A 51 17.97 -6.60 -9.29
N LEU A 52 17.04 -6.93 -10.20
CA LEU A 52 16.02 -6.02 -10.72
C LEU A 52 14.84 -5.91 -9.73
N LEU A 53 14.65 -6.93 -8.90
CA LEU A 53 13.70 -6.94 -7.79
C LEU A 53 14.49 -6.94 -6.48
N ASP A 54 14.22 -5.94 -5.64
CA ASP A 54 14.81 -5.79 -4.32
C ASP A 54 13.75 -5.21 -3.39
N ASP A 55 13.11 -6.10 -2.62
CA ASP A 55 12.00 -5.75 -1.74
C ASP A 55 12.46 -4.78 -0.62
N ARG A 56 13.72 -4.85 -0.20
CA ARG A 56 14.30 -3.93 0.80
C ARG A 56 14.41 -2.51 0.25
N ARG A 57 14.95 -2.37 -0.96
CA ARG A 57 15.05 -1.06 -1.64
C ARG A 57 13.67 -0.46 -1.85
N PHE A 58 12.73 -1.27 -2.31
CA PHE A 58 11.35 -0.83 -2.50
C PHE A 58 10.70 -0.42 -1.17
N ALA A 59 10.90 -1.19 -0.10
CA ALA A 59 10.35 -0.89 1.23
C ALA A 59 10.87 0.45 1.77
N LYS A 60 12.17 0.71 1.64
CA LYS A 60 12.79 1.97 2.05
C LYS A 60 12.23 3.16 1.28
N MET A 61 12.23 3.09 -0.06
CA MET A 61 11.71 4.15 -0.93
C MET A 61 10.22 4.43 -0.68
N PHE A 62 9.44 3.38 -0.45
CA PHE A 62 8.01 3.51 -0.14
C PHE A 62 7.79 4.15 1.24
N ALA A 63 8.53 3.72 2.25
CA ALA A 63 8.48 4.28 3.60
C ALA A 63 8.81 5.79 3.58
N GLU A 64 9.93 6.17 2.95
CA GLU A 64 10.32 7.58 2.80
C GLU A 64 9.24 8.41 2.08
N SER A 65 8.66 7.88 0.99
CA SER A 65 7.60 8.58 0.25
C SER A 65 6.34 8.80 1.08
N ILE A 66 5.97 7.84 1.94
CA ILE A 66 4.79 7.96 2.82
C ILE A 66 5.04 8.96 3.94
N VAL A 67 6.23 8.94 4.55
CA VAL A 67 6.63 9.90 5.58
C VAL A 67 6.57 11.32 5.01
N ARG A 68 7.17 11.55 3.83
CA ARG A 68 7.17 12.86 3.15
C ARG A 68 5.77 13.37 2.81
N ASN A 69 4.89 12.52 2.27
CA ASN A 69 3.59 12.96 1.75
C ASN A 69 2.47 13.01 2.80
N LYS A 70 2.46 12.07 3.76
CA LYS A 70 1.32 11.86 4.67
C LYS A 70 1.66 12.03 6.15
N LYS A 71 2.94 12.18 6.52
CA LYS A 71 3.40 12.18 7.92
C LYS A 71 2.81 11.00 8.72
N ALA A 72 2.62 9.86 8.07
CA ALA A 72 2.00 8.69 8.69
C ALA A 72 3.01 7.94 9.56
N GLY A 73 2.56 7.45 10.72
CA GLY A 73 3.44 6.78 11.67
C GLY A 73 3.97 5.42 11.18
N PRO A 74 5.04 4.90 11.80
CA PRO A 74 5.75 3.69 11.36
C PRO A 74 4.84 2.45 11.30
N ARG A 75 3.87 2.33 12.22
CA ARG A 75 2.87 1.24 12.20
C ARG A 75 2.03 1.22 10.92
N TYR A 76 1.65 2.38 10.40
CA TYR A 76 0.87 2.46 9.16
C TYR A 76 1.71 2.05 7.96
N ILE A 77 2.97 2.49 7.93
CA ILE A 77 3.93 2.16 6.87
C ILE A 77 4.18 0.65 6.85
N ALA A 78 4.50 0.04 7.99
CA ALA A 78 4.70 -1.40 8.11
C ALA A 78 3.46 -2.19 7.64
N ALA A 79 2.26 -1.79 8.07
CA ALA A 79 1.02 -2.44 7.62
C ALA A 79 0.77 -2.29 6.11
N ALA A 80 1.12 -1.16 5.51
CA ALA A 80 1.01 -0.92 4.07
C ALA A 80 2.03 -1.75 3.26
N LEU A 81 3.25 -1.90 3.78
CA LEU A 81 4.31 -2.72 3.20
C LEU A 81 3.95 -4.22 3.24
N VAL A 82 3.45 -4.71 4.38
CA VAL A 82 2.98 -6.09 4.52
C VAL A 82 1.82 -6.38 3.56
N ARG A 83 0.89 -5.43 3.37
CA ARG A 83 -0.18 -5.55 2.37
C ARG A 83 0.31 -5.62 0.93
N LYS A 84 1.52 -5.12 0.66
CA LYS A 84 2.19 -5.20 -0.64
C LYS A 84 3.02 -6.47 -0.80
N GLY A 85 2.98 -7.38 0.17
CA GLY A 85 3.63 -8.69 0.14
C GLY A 85 5.11 -8.66 0.53
N ILE A 86 5.55 -7.63 1.24
CA ILE A 86 6.90 -7.55 1.79
C ILE A 86 6.91 -8.27 3.13
N GLU A 87 7.98 -9.02 3.40
CA GLU A 87 8.16 -9.72 4.66
C GLU A 87 8.07 -8.75 5.85
N ARG A 88 7.45 -9.20 6.95
CA ARG A 88 7.20 -8.35 8.11
C ARG A 88 8.49 -7.74 8.66
N ASP A 89 9.54 -8.55 8.76
CA ASP A 89 10.82 -8.12 9.33
C ASP A 89 11.47 -7.01 8.48
N GLU A 90 11.43 -7.14 7.15
CA GLU A 90 11.94 -6.11 6.24
C GLU A 90 11.07 -4.84 6.26
N ALA A 91 9.76 -5.01 6.37
CA ALA A 91 8.81 -3.90 6.46
C ALA A 91 8.99 -3.09 7.75
N GLU A 92 9.18 -3.76 8.88
CA GLU A 92 9.45 -3.13 10.18
C GLU A 92 10.82 -2.44 10.20
N GLY A 93 11.85 -3.08 9.64
CA GLY A 93 13.17 -2.49 9.48
C GLY A 93 13.14 -1.21 8.65
N ALA A 94 12.46 -1.22 7.50
CA ALA A 94 12.32 -0.04 6.65
C ALA A 94 11.48 1.06 7.29
N ALA A 95 10.40 0.71 8.01
CA ALA A 95 9.56 1.68 8.71
C ALA A 95 10.30 2.35 9.87
N ASN A 96 11.08 1.59 10.64
CA ASN A 96 11.90 2.12 11.72
C ASN A 96 13.04 2.99 11.17
N ALA A 97 13.69 2.57 10.09
CA ALA A 97 14.73 3.38 9.44
C ALA A 97 14.17 4.73 8.94
N ALA A 98 13.00 4.73 8.29
CA ALA A 98 12.36 5.96 7.82
C ALA A 98 11.84 6.86 8.95
N ALA A 99 11.52 6.29 10.12
CA ALA A 99 11.15 7.05 11.31
C ALA A 99 12.39 7.59 12.08
N ALA A 100 13.53 6.94 11.94
CA ALA A 100 14.78 7.33 12.58
C ALA A 100 15.49 8.49 11.89
N ASP A 101 15.22 8.75 10.60
CA ASP A 101 15.72 9.93 9.90
C ASP A 101 15.09 11.22 10.50
N PRO A 102 15.87 12.06 11.21
CA PRO A 102 15.35 13.17 12.00
C PRO A 102 14.88 14.38 11.16
N GLN A 103 14.85 14.30 9.83
CA GLN A 103 14.53 15.45 8.96
C GLN A 103 13.04 15.84 8.93
N THR A 104 12.19 15.24 9.77
CA THR A 104 10.77 15.68 9.94
C THR A 104 10.60 16.70 11.07
N GLN A 105 11.67 17.16 11.72
CA GLN A 105 11.57 18.25 12.70
C GLN A 105 11.45 19.64 12.07
N GLU A 106 11.18 19.81 10.78
CA GLU A 106 10.91 21.15 10.23
C GLU A 106 9.71 21.13 9.27
N ALA A 107 8.87 22.17 9.40
CA ALA A 107 7.69 22.50 8.61
C ALA A 107 6.37 21.76 8.94
N SER A 108 5.77 22.16 10.09
CA SER A 108 4.47 22.85 10.21
C SER A 108 3.94 22.62 11.63
N VAL A 109 4.28 23.42 12.64
CA VAL A 109 3.59 24.70 12.92
C VAL A 109 2.38 24.93 12.02
N THR A 110 1.30 24.18 12.26
CA THR A 110 -0.05 24.74 12.15
C THR A 110 -0.67 24.61 13.53
N ALA A 111 -0.92 25.77 14.12
CA ALA A 111 -1.38 25.94 15.49
C ALA A 111 -2.59 25.05 15.83
N PRO A 112 -2.69 24.55 17.07
CA PRO A 112 -3.96 24.07 17.56
C PRO A 112 -4.87 25.28 17.80
N SER A 113 -5.77 25.59 16.87
CA SER A 113 -6.94 26.41 17.21
C SER A 113 -7.90 25.55 18.02
N SER A 114 -7.57 25.41 19.30
CA SER A 114 -8.54 25.07 20.32
C SER A 114 -9.57 26.20 20.40
N ALA A 115 -10.75 25.96 19.84
CA ALA A 115 -11.97 26.56 20.37
C ALA A 115 -12.74 25.43 21.04
N ARG A 116 -12.47 25.26 22.33
CA ARG A 116 -13.27 24.45 23.23
C ARG A 116 -14.32 25.40 23.79
N SER A 117 -15.54 25.35 23.26
CA SER A 117 -16.71 25.93 23.92
C SER A 117 -17.62 24.79 24.30
N SER A 118 -17.53 24.45 25.56
CA SER A 118 -18.55 23.75 26.31
C SER A 118 -19.87 24.53 26.25
N THR A 119 -20.95 23.79 26.49
CA THR A 119 -22.26 24.20 27.04
C THR A 119 -23.42 24.33 26.04
N SER A 120 -24.35 23.38 26.19
CA SER A 120 -25.81 23.52 26.04
C SER A 120 -26.33 23.94 24.65
N SER A 121 -27.11 23.14 23.95
CA SER A 121 -28.46 22.80 24.40
C SER A 121 -28.97 21.57 23.67
N PHE A 122 -29.42 20.60 24.44
CA PHE A 122 -30.24 19.50 23.99
C PHE A 122 -31.62 20.10 23.66
N THR A 123 -31.90 20.43 22.41
CA THR A 123 -33.28 20.70 21.99
C THR A 123 -33.87 19.41 21.45
N ALA A 124 -34.68 18.78 22.28
CA ALA A 124 -35.47 17.62 21.94
C ALA A 124 -36.31 17.86 20.67
N CYS A 125 -36.23 16.96 19.69
CA CYS A 125 -37.23 16.87 18.62
C CYS A 125 -38.45 16.13 19.17
N PRO A 126 -39.65 16.74 19.21
CA PRO A 126 -40.88 16.01 19.49
C PRO A 126 -41.35 15.38 18.17
N GLY A 127 -40.95 14.13 17.93
CA GLY A 127 -41.33 13.42 16.71
C GLY A 127 -40.59 12.12 16.59
N GLY A 128 -41.03 11.12 17.36
CA GLY A 128 -40.43 9.80 17.38
C GLY A 128 -40.37 9.13 16.01
N SER A 129 -39.22 8.55 15.70
CA SER A 129 -39.09 7.39 14.82
C SER A 129 -37.77 6.68 15.12
N PRO A 130 -37.79 5.50 15.77
CA PRO A 130 -36.61 4.87 16.35
C PRO A 130 -36.04 3.82 15.39
N TRP A 131 -35.47 4.21 14.25
CA TRP A 131 -34.79 3.26 13.37
C TRP A 131 -33.32 3.63 13.18
N CYS A 132 -32.56 3.33 14.23
CA CYS A 132 -31.19 2.87 14.11
C CYS A 132 -31.18 1.64 13.17
N GLY A 133 -30.45 1.70 12.06
CA GLY A 133 -30.50 0.58 11.10
C GLY A 133 -29.47 0.63 9.98
N ARG A 134 -28.19 0.55 10.33
CA ARG A 134 -27.14 -0.22 9.62
C ARG A 134 -27.52 -0.75 8.21
N ALA A 135 -26.96 -0.19 7.15
CA ALA A 135 -26.78 -0.86 5.85
C ALA A 135 -25.53 -0.27 5.18
N ARG A 136 -24.34 -0.87 5.34
CA ARG A 136 -23.78 -1.98 4.55
C ARG A 136 -24.13 -1.96 3.06
N ASN A 137 -23.05 -1.82 2.31
CA ASN A 137 -22.83 -1.81 0.88
C ASN A 137 -23.29 -3.10 0.15
N ALA A 138 -23.71 -2.90 -1.11
CA ALA A 138 -23.79 -3.82 -2.28
C ALA A 138 -25.07 -4.65 -2.52
N PRO A 139 -25.36 -5.11 -3.77
CA PRO A 139 -24.76 -4.81 -5.08
C PRO A 139 -25.75 -4.31 -6.16
N ARG A 140 -25.19 -3.70 -7.22
CA ARG A 140 -25.83 -3.53 -8.54
C ARG A 140 -26.24 -4.89 -9.12
N ALA A 141 -27.51 -5.07 -9.45
CA ALA A 141 -27.98 -6.17 -10.27
C ALA A 141 -28.86 -5.66 -11.44
N ALA A 142 -28.31 -5.83 -12.64
CA ALA A 142 -28.93 -6.32 -13.87
C ALA A 142 -30.20 -5.69 -14.51
N ARG A 143 -30.01 -5.40 -15.83
CA ARG A 143 -30.95 -5.48 -16.98
C ARG A 143 -31.99 -4.35 -17.08
N ARG A 144 -32.37 -3.87 -18.26
CA ARG A 144 -32.46 -4.51 -19.59
C ARG A 144 -32.29 -3.48 -20.71
#